data_AF-A0A4Y4B5Q6-F1
#
_entry.id   AF-A0A4Y4B5Q6-F1
#
_cell.length_a   1.000
_cell.length_b   1.000
_cell.length_c   1.000
_cell.angle_alpha   90.00
_cell.angle_beta   90.00
_cell.angle_gamma   90.00
#
_symmetry.space_group_name_H-M   'P 1'
#
loop_
_entity.id
_entity.type
_entity.pdbx_description
1 polymer ?
#
loop_
_entity_poly.entity_id
_entity_poly.type
_entity_poly.pdbx_seq_one_letter_code
_entity_poly.pdbx_strand_id
1 'polypeptide(L)'
;MTGGHAHADAPSTDIVFESFFGNTRRVAEAIADGVRQHLVAALVDVRDEVPPNEHGVLVVGAPTHAHSLSRPASRREAEMWAKDLGKHLALEQGSRATGIREWIETDPRAVSGFATFDTRVDMPRIFTGSAATAISTRLRKRGLRELVRPESFLDSLKGIPRLYPELEVHRVVERGYAATVINRLSRDARLTVIGSHGRGAIARFLLGSTSQEVLSSPSTVTVLVR
;
A
#
# COMPACT_ATOMS: atom_id res chain seq x y z
N MET A 1 -14.81 36.48 -29.65
CA MET A 1 -16.13 35.85 -29.51
C MET A 1 -16.05 34.58 -30.34
N THR A 2 -16.03 33.34 -29.84
CA THR A 2 -16.55 32.60 -28.66
C THR A 2 -15.54 31.46 -28.40
N GLY A 3 -15.06 31.07 -27.21
CA GLY A 3 -15.77 30.74 -25.98
C GLY A 3 -15.81 29.20 -25.78
N GLY A 4 -15.16 28.69 -24.72
CA GLY A 4 -15.38 27.35 -24.12
C GLY A 4 -14.35 26.27 -24.49
N HIS A 5 -13.66 25.56 -23.58
CA HIS A 5 -13.77 25.47 -22.13
C HIS A 5 -12.38 25.14 -21.52
N ALA A 6 -12.05 25.86 -20.46
CA ALA A 6 -11.04 25.44 -19.49
C ALA A 6 -11.43 24.06 -18.94
N HIS A 7 -10.51 23.10 -18.99
CA HIS A 7 -10.70 21.77 -18.38
C HIS A 7 -10.36 21.76 -16.87
N ALA A 8 -10.35 22.92 -16.22
CA ALA A 8 -10.27 23.04 -14.78
C ALA A 8 -11.70 22.96 -14.22
N ASP A 9 -12.08 21.85 -13.56
CA ASP A 9 -13.03 21.88 -12.42
C ASP A 9 -13.51 20.53 -11.85
N ALA A 10 -13.11 19.36 -12.37
CA ALA A 10 -13.34 18.14 -11.61
C ALA A 10 -12.22 17.97 -10.58
N PRO A 11 -12.50 17.89 -9.26
CA PRO A 11 -11.48 17.52 -8.29
C PRO A 11 -10.99 16.09 -8.59
N SER A 12 -9.82 16.00 -9.22
CA SER A 12 -9.18 14.74 -9.59
C SER A 12 -8.19 14.31 -8.51
N THR A 13 -8.09 12.99 -8.34
CA THR A 13 -7.08 12.36 -7.49
C THR A 13 -6.21 11.46 -8.34
N ASP A 14 -4.90 11.64 -8.29
CA ASP A 14 -3.96 10.74 -8.94
C ASP A 14 -3.32 9.84 -7.88
N ILE A 15 -3.48 8.53 -8.03
CA ILE A 15 -2.82 7.52 -7.22
C ILE A 15 -1.59 7.05 -7.99
N VAL A 16 -0.44 7.61 -7.64
CA VAL A 16 0.86 7.31 -8.25
C VAL A 16 1.61 6.32 -7.37
N PHE A 17 1.97 5.16 -7.92
CA PHE A 17 2.62 4.12 -7.13
C PHE A 17 3.72 3.38 -7.88
N GLU A 18 4.49 2.59 -7.14
CA GLU A 18 5.43 1.59 -7.64
C GLU A 18 5.08 0.25 -6.96
N SER A 19 5.06 -0.86 -7.69
CA SER A 19 4.93 -2.20 -7.09
C SER A 19 5.78 -3.22 -7.85
N PHE A 20 6.37 -4.20 -7.17
CA PHE A 20 7.14 -5.31 -7.81
C PHE A 20 6.45 -6.66 -7.70
N PHE A 21 5.69 -6.86 -6.63
CA PHE A 21 5.07 -8.15 -6.27
C PHE A 21 3.57 -7.99 -6.00
N GLY A 22 3.00 -6.86 -6.41
CA GLY A 22 1.56 -6.58 -6.37
C GLY A 22 0.93 -6.25 -5.02
N ASN A 23 1.71 -6.18 -3.93
CA ASN A 23 1.18 -5.69 -2.65
C ASN A 23 0.82 -4.21 -2.72
N THR A 24 1.77 -3.37 -3.16
CA THR A 24 1.52 -1.93 -3.29
C THR A 24 0.39 -1.66 -4.28
N ARG A 25 0.37 -2.38 -5.40
CA ARG A 25 -0.68 -2.29 -6.43
C ARG A 25 -2.06 -2.56 -5.84
N ARG A 26 -2.24 -3.65 -5.12
CA ARG A 26 -3.53 -3.97 -4.46
C ARG A 26 -3.99 -2.90 -3.48
N VAL A 27 -3.07 -2.32 -2.70
CA VAL A 27 -3.40 -1.20 -1.81
C VAL A 27 -3.78 0.04 -2.62
N ALA A 28 -3.05 0.33 -3.70
CA ALA A 28 -3.32 1.46 -4.61
C ALA A 28 -4.70 1.33 -5.27
N GLU A 29 -5.04 0.14 -5.77
CA GLU A 29 -6.34 -0.21 -6.36
C GLU A 29 -7.46 -0.01 -5.34
N ALA A 30 -7.31 -0.53 -4.12
CA ALA A 30 -8.31 -0.36 -3.07
C ALA A 30 -8.51 1.11 -2.66
N ILE A 31 -7.43 1.91 -2.62
CA ILE A 31 -7.53 3.36 -2.41
C ILE A 31 -8.28 4.00 -3.57
N ALA A 32 -7.91 3.68 -4.81
CA ALA A 32 -8.56 4.23 -6.00
C ALA A 32 -10.05 3.90 -6.03
N ASP A 33 -10.44 2.66 -5.72
CA ASP A 33 -11.84 2.24 -5.66
C ASP A 33 -12.62 2.95 -4.56
N GLY A 34 -11.99 3.21 -3.41
CA GLY A 34 -12.59 4.03 -2.35
C GLY A 34 -12.77 5.50 -2.76
N VAL A 35 -11.77 6.08 -3.43
CA VAL A 35 -11.80 7.46 -3.91
C VAL A 35 -12.82 7.66 -5.04
N ARG A 36 -12.92 6.70 -5.97
CA ARG A 36 -13.85 6.72 -7.12
C ARG A 36 -15.33 6.84 -6.75
N GLN A 37 -15.68 6.58 -5.49
CA GLN A 37 -17.04 6.79 -4.99
C GLN A 37 -17.39 8.27 -4.79
N HIS A 38 -16.39 9.13 -4.74
CA HIS A 38 -16.54 10.55 -4.39
C HIS A 38 -15.85 11.49 -5.38
N LEU A 39 -14.75 11.05 -6.00
CA LEU A 39 -13.90 11.86 -6.88
C LEU A 39 -13.46 11.04 -8.10
N VAL A 40 -13.05 11.72 -9.18
CA VAL A 40 -12.37 11.05 -10.30
C VAL A 40 -10.99 10.60 -9.83
N ALA A 41 -10.65 9.33 -10.03
CA ALA A 41 -9.36 8.78 -9.60
C ALA A 41 -8.62 8.05 -10.73
N ALA A 42 -7.44 8.56 -11.07
CA ALA A 42 -6.49 7.87 -11.95
C ALA A 42 -5.52 7.01 -11.12
N LEU A 43 -5.11 5.89 -11.68
CA LEU A 43 -4.20 4.95 -11.05
C LEU A 43 -3.00 4.75 -11.98
N VAL A 44 -1.81 5.12 -11.51
CA VAL A 44 -0.60 5.23 -12.33
C VAL A 44 0.53 4.46 -11.67
N ASP A 45 1.02 3.40 -12.32
CA ASP A 45 2.29 2.77 -11.92
C ASP A 45 3.44 3.51 -12.63
N VAL A 46 4.32 4.15 -11.87
CA VAL A 46 5.48 4.90 -12.41
C VAL A 46 6.44 4.04 -13.21
N ARG A 47 6.32 2.72 -13.08
CA ARG A 47 7.06 1.74 -13.87
C ARG A 47 6.49 1.56 -15.27
N ASP A 48 5.20 1.79 -15.45
CA ASP A 48 4.50 1.51 -16.71
C ASP A 48 4.35 2.78 -17.54
N GLU A 49 4.14 3.92 -16.89
CA GLU A 49 3.95 5.21 -17.55
C GLU A 49 4.48 6.38 -16.69
N VAL A 50 4.74 7.52 -17.32
CA VAL A 50 5.19 8.73 -16.62
C VAL A 50 3.96 9.48 -16.09
N PRO A 51 3.81 9.65 -14.77
CA PRO A 51 2.69 10.41 -14.22
C PRO A 51 2.74 11.88 -14.63
N PRO A 52 1.58 12.56 -14.73
CA PRO A 52 1.55 14.02 -14.87
C PRO A 52 2.25 14.68 -13.67
N ASN A 53 2.71 15.92 -13.86
CA ASN A 53 3.36 16.69 -12.80
C ASN A 53 2.39 17.60 -12.03
N GLU A 54 1.12 17.71 -12.45
CA GLU A 54 0.11 18.53 -11.78
C GLU A 54 -1.09 17.69 -11.39
N HIS A 55 -1.48 17.77 -10.11
CA HIS A 55 -2.51 16.95 -9.50
C HIS A 55 -3.50 17.81 -8.70
N GLY A 56 -4.78 17.41 -8.66
CA GLY A 56 -5.74 17.96 -7.72
C GLY A 56 -5.40 17.52 -6.29
N VAL A 57 -5.57 16.23 -6.03
CA VAL A 57 -5.06 15.52 -4.85
C VAL A 57 -4.07 14.46 -5.31
N LEU A 58 -2.94 14.34 -4.62
CA LEU A 58 -1.91 13.34 -4.95
C LEU A 58 -1.84 12.25 -3.86
N VAL A 59 -2.00 10.99 -4.24
CA VAL A 59 -1.72 9.84 -3.35
C VAL A 59 -0.50 9.11 -3.87
N VAL A 60 0.53 8.93 -3.04
CA VAL A 60 1.78 8.30 -3.46
C VAL A 60 2.08 7.02 -2.68
N GLY A 61 2.30 5.92 -3.40
CA GLY A 61 2.55 4.59 -2.84
C GLY A 61 3.86 3.96 -3.26
N ALA A 62 4.61 3.33 -2.36
CA ALA A 62 5.80 2.56 -2.74
C ALA A 62 6.07 1.36 -1.81
N PRO A 63 6.73 0.30 -2.30
CA PRO A 63 7.29 -0.71 -1.41
C PRO A 63 8.44 -0.11 -0.58
N THR A 64 8.58 -0.58 0.65
CA THR A 64 9.73 -0.22 1.49
C THR A 64 10.90 -1.15 1.21
N HIS A 65 11.98 -0.58 0.65
CA HIS A 65 13.27 -1.24 0.39
C HIS A 65 14.33 -0.68 1.33
N ALA A 66 15.01 -1.55 2.09
CA ALA A 66 16.18 -1.20 2.90
C ALA A 66 16.05 0.17 3.60
N HIS A 67 15.08 0.31 4.51
CA HIS A 67 14.76 1.52 5.27
C HIS A 67 14.07 2.68 4.52
N SER A 68 13.88 2.64 3.20
CA SER A 68 13.35 3.78 2.43
C SER A 68 12.74 3.41 1.07
N LEU A 69 12.66 4.38 0.15
CA LEU A 69 12.29 4.21 -1.25
C LEU A 69 13.31 3.35 -2.01
N SER A 70 12.83 2.61 -3.02
CA SER A 70 13.68 1.81 -3.91
C SER A 70 14.77 2.67 -4.56
N ARG A 71 15.91 2.04 -4.84
CA ARG A 71 17.03 2.54 -5.65
C ARG A 71 17.20 1.63 -6.88
N PRO A 72 17.86 2.10 -7.96
CA PRO A 72 18.11 1.27 -9.14
C PRO A 72 18.73 -0.10 -8.81
N ALA A 73 19.71 -0.14 -7.88
CA ALA A 73 20.33 -1.38 -7.42
C ALA A 73 19.33 -2.33 -6.74
N SER A 74 18.54 -1.84 -5.78
CA SER A 74 17.55 -2.67 -5.07
C SER A 74 16.39 -3.12 -5.95
N ARG A 75 16.07 -2.39 -7.03
CA ARG A 75 15.07 -2.81 -8.02
C ARG A 75 15.58 -3.98 -8.86
N ARG A 76 16.88 -4.00 -9.19
CA ARG A 76 17.55 -5.14 -9.83
C ARG A 76 17.63 -6.35 -8.91
N GLU A 77 17.90 -6.14 -7.62
CA GLU A 77 17.90 -7.24 -6.63
C GLU A 77 16.51 -7.87 -6.44
N ALA A 78 15.44 -7.09 -6.51
CA ALA A 78 14.07 -7.62 -6.45
C ALA A 78 13.77 -8.62 -7.59
N GLU A 79 14.38 -8.42 -8.77
CA GLU A 79 14.31 -9.38 -9.88
C GLU A 79 15.01 -10.70 -9.55
N MET A 80 16.18 -10.64 -8.90
CA MET A 80 16.88 -11.84 -8.44
C MET A 80 16.05 -12.62 -7.42
N TRP A 81 15.27 -11.92 -6.57
CA TRP A 81 14.36 -12.58 -5.63
C TRP A 81 13.18 -13.28 -6.32
N ALA A 82 12.74 -12.83 -7.48
CA ALA A 82 11.72 -13.52 -8.26
C ALA A 82 12.27 -14.75 -8.99
N LYS A 83 13.55 -14.73 -9.38
CA LYS A 83 14.24 -15.86 -10.02
C LYS A 83 14.70 -16.94 -9.04
N ASP A 84 14.75 -16.61 -7.76
CA ASP A 84 14.99 -17.57 -6.69
C ASP A 84 13.74 -18.47 -6.54
N LEU A 85 13.84 -19.69 -7.08
CA LEU A 85 12.78 -20.72 -7.03
C LEU A 85 12.29 -20.98 -5.60
N GLY A 86 13.11 -20.67 -4.59
CA GLY A 86 12.73 -20.75 -3.19
C GLY A 86 11.91 -19.58 -2.67
N LYS A 87 11.52 -18.58 -3.46
CA LYS A 87 10.79 -17.39 -2.96
C LYS A 87 9.35 -17.26 -3.42
N HIS A 88 8.88 -18.03 -4.41
CA HIS A 88 7.50 -17.99 -4.94
C HIS A 88 6.94 -16.56 -5.07
N LEU A 89 7.75 -15.63 -5.58
CA LEU A 89 7.37 -14.24 -5.83
C LEU A 89 7.14 -14.06 -7.32
N ALA A 90 5.89 -13.79 -7.72
CA ALA A 90 5.57 -13.39 -9.07
C ALA A 90 5.93 -11.91 -9.25
N LEU A 91 6.92 -11.62 -10.11
CA LEU A 91 7.31 -10.26 -10.43
C LEU A 91 6.30 -9.64 -11.40
N GLU A 92 5.80 -8.46 -11.08
CA GLU A 92 4.95 -7.69 -11.99
C GLU A 92 5.76 -7.15 -13.18
N GLN A 93 5.11 -7.09 -14.35
CA GLN A 93 5.64 -6.42 -15.54
C GLN A 93 5.85 -4.90 -15.26
N GLY A 94 6.61 -4.22 -16.12
CA GLY A 94 6.89 -2.78 -15.98
C GLY A 94 8.38 -2.42 -15.89
N SER A 95 8.70 -1.16 -16.17
CA SER A 95 10.07 -0.62 -16.15
C SER A 95 10.73 -0.77 -14.77
N ARG A 96 12.06 -0.83 -14.78
CA ARG A 96 12.90 -0.89 -13.57
C ARG A 96 13.86 0.31 -13.49
N ALA A 97 13.88 1.13 -14.53
CA ALA A 97 14.74 2.30 -14.62
C ALA A 97 14.26 3.39 -13.64
N THR A 98 12.96 3.68 -13.66
CA THR A 98 12.32 4.76 -12.89
C THR A 98 11.43 4.16 -11.81
N GLY A 99 11.59 4.63 -10.57
CA GLY A 99 10.67 4.37 -9.46
C GLY A 99 10.16 5.68 -8.86
N ILE A 100 9.45 5.59 -7.73
CA ILE A 100 8.87 6.77 -7.06
C ILE A 100 9.96 7.75 -6.62
N ARG A 101 11.15 7.24 -6.28
CA ARG A 101 12.30 8.07 -5.93
C ARG A 101 12.64 9.05 -7.04
N GLU A 102 12.85 8.54 -8.25
CA GLU A 102 13.27 9.32 -9.41
C GLU A 102 12.12 10.20 -9.91
N TRP A 103 10.88 9.71 -9.86
CA TRP A 103 9.72 10.51 -10.24
C TRP A 103 9.52 11.75 -9.34
N ILE A 104 9.70 11.65 -8.01
CA ILE A 104 9.60 12.83 -7.13
C ILE A 104 10.61 13.93 -7.51
N GLU A 105 11.71 13.58 -8.19
CA GLU A 105 12.71 14.55 -8.66
C GLU A 105 12.20 15.38 -9.86
N THR A 106 11.11 14.97 -10.53
CA THR A 106 10.44 15.77 -11.59
C THR A 106 9.56 16.90 -11.04
N ASP A 107 9.56 17.09 -9.72
CA ASP A 107 8.86 18.16 -9.00
C ASP A 107 7.33 18.13 -9.16
N PRO A 108 6.66 17.04 -8.73
CA PRO A 108 5.20 16.96 -8.83
C PRO A 108 4.52 17.98 -7.91
N ARG A 109 3.40 18.53 -8.39
CA ARG A 109 2.59 19.54 -7.72
C ARG A 109 1.21 18.99 -7.40
N ALA A 110 0.68 19.34 -6.23
CA ALA A 110 -0.66 18.97 -5.83
C ALA A 110 -1.40 20.17 -5.25
N VAL A 111 -2.50 20.59 -5.91
CA VAL A 111 -3.28 21.78 -5.56
C VAL A 111 -3.84 21.68 -4.15
N SER A 112 -4.48 20.56 -3.83
CA SER A 112 -5.12 20.32 -2.53
C SER A 112 -4.17 19.67 -1.53
N GLY A 113 -3.06 19.08 -1.97
CA GLY A 113 -2.10 18.39 -1.11
C GLY A 113 -2.00 16.90 -1.41
N PHE A 114 -1.33 16.17 -0.53
CA PHE A 114 -0.94 14.79 -0.75
C PHE A 114 -1.18 13.86 0.44
N ALA A 115 -1.28 12.56 0.15
CA ALA A 115 -1.25 11.46 1.11
C ALA A 115 -0.21 10.42 0.68
N THR A 116 0.39 9.68 1.62
CA THR A 116 1.37 8.65 1.29
C THR A 116 1.08 7.33 1.97
N PHE A 117 1.42 6.25 1.27
CA PHE A 117 1.41 4.91 1.84
C PHE A 117 2.61 4.07 1.42
N ASP A 118 2.91 3.03 2.19
CA ASP A 118 3.89 2.01 1.81
C ASP A 118 3.42 0.61 2.16
N THR A 119 3.96 -0.37 1.46
CA THR A 119 3.88 -1.77 1.89
C THR A 119 5.24 -2.20 2.43
N ARG A 120 5.27 -2.76 3.64
CA ARG A 120 6.49 -3.21 4.31
C ARG A 120 6.33 -4.64 4.82
N VAL A 121 7.44 -5.33 5.00
CA VAL A 121 7.47 -6.61 5.71
C VAL A 121 7.10 -6.37 7.17
N ASP A 122 6.39 -7.31 7.80
CA ASP A 122 6.07 -7.27 9.22
C ASP A 122 7.32 -7.49 10.10
N MET A 123 8.10 -6.42 10.26
CA MET A 123 9.28 -6.32 11.12
C MET A 123 9.29 -4.94 11.79
N PRO A 124 9.95 -4.77 12.96
CA PRO A 124 9.93 -3.50 13.68
C PRO A 124 10.45 -2.33 12.81
N ARG A 125 9.78 -1.16 12.87
CA ARG A 125 10.07 0.01 12.02
C ARG A 125 11.53 0.50 12.09
N ILE A 126 12.20 0.29 13.21
CA ILE A 126 13.62 0.64 13.38
C ILE A 126 14.52 -0.15 12.40
N PHE A 127 14.09 -1.36 12.00
CA PHE A 127 14.79 -2.24 11.06
C PHE A 127 14.28 -2.15 9.62
N THR A 128 13.03 -1.70 9.39
CA THR A 128 12.46 -1.66 8.02
C THR A 128 12.41 -0.27 7.42
N GLY A 129 12.40 0.79 8.24
CA GLY A 129 12.04 2.15 7.82
C GLY A 129 10.63 2.23 7.21
N SER A 130 10.37 3.28 6.42
CA SER A 130 9.10 3.48 5.72
C SER A 130 9.29 4.34 4.48
N ALA A 131 8.91 3.81 3.32
CA ALA A 131 8.86 4.57 2.09
C ALA A 131 7.82 5.70 2.17
N ALA A 132 6.67 5.49 2.82
CA ALA A 132 5.64 6.53 2.99
C ALA A 132 6.18 7.76 3.73
N THR A 133 6.93 7.54 4.82
CA THR A 133 7.60 8.63 5.56
C THR A 133 8.68 9.30 4.70
N ALA A 134 9.43 8.53 3.91
CA ALA A 134 10.46 9.04 3.03
C ALA A 134 9.90 9.87 1.86
N ILE A 135 8.73 9.51 1.33
CA ILE A 135 7.98 10.27 0.32
C ILE A 135 7.46 11.56 0.95
N SER A 136 6.74 11.45 2.08
CA SER A 136 6.18 12.60 2.79
C SER A 136 7.26 13.66 3.09
N THR A 137 8.42 13.23 3.60
CA THR A 137 9.54 14.13 3.86
C THR A 137 10.00 14.88 2.60
N ARG A 138 10.03 14.21 1.44
CA ARG A 138 10.47 14.81 0.17
C ARG A 138 9.45 15.77 -0.43
N LEU A 139 8.15 15.45 -0.32
CA LEU A 139 7.07 16.30 -0.82
C LEU A 139 6.85 17.52 0.08
N ARG A 140 6.94 17.36 1.41
CA ARG A 140 6.89 18.49 2.36
C ARG A 140 8.04 19.48 2.14
N LYS A 141 9.24 19.00 1.83
CA LYS A 141 10.40 19.85 1.50
C LYS A 141 10.19 20.69 0.23
N ARG A 142 9.23 20.32 -0.62
CA ARG A 142 8.82 21.05 -1.82
C ARG A 142 7.60 21.95 -1.59
N GLY A 143 7.13 22.06 -0.35
CA GLY A 143 6.01 22.94 0.00
C GLY A 143 4.62 22.34 -0.18
N LEU A 144 4.50 21.05 -0.56
CA LEU A 144 3.20 20.40 -0.67
C LEU A 144 2.58 20.16 0.72
N ARG A 145 1.25 20.32 0.82
CA ARG A 145 0.48 20.09 2.05
C ARG A 145 0.20 18.61 2.26
N GLU A 146 0.63 18.05 3.38
CA GLU A 146 0.27 16.69 3.79
C GLU A 146 -1.17 16.68 4.35
N LEU A 147 -2.06 15.88 3.76
CA LEU A 147 -3.47 15.78 4.13
C LEU A 147 -3.71 14.82 5.30
N VAL A 148 -2.95 13.73 5.33
CA VAL A 148 -3.04 12.66 6.34
C VAL A 148 -1.65 12.16 6.67
N ARG A 149 -1.48 11.56 7.86
CA ARG A 149 -0.19 10.96 8.24
C ARG A 149 0.20 9.83 7.28
N PRO A 150 1.50 9.59 7.04
CA PRO A 150 1.96 8.46 6.25
C PRO A 150 1.49 7.13 6.82
N GLU A 151 0.81 6.34 5.99
CA GLU A 151 0.26 5.04 6.39
C GLU A 151 1.11 3.87 5.86
N SER A 152 1.06 2.74 6.56
CA SER A 152 1.84 1.57 6.14
C SER A 152 1.10 0.27 6.29
N PHE A 153 1.18 -0.55 5.25
CA PHE A 153 0.53 -1.84 5.14
C PHE A 153 1.56 -2.95 5.29
N LEU A 154 1.30 -3.90 6.18
CA LEU A 154 2.24 -4.97 6.51
C LEU A 154 1.98 -6.19 5.62
N ASP A 155 3.03 -6.76 5.04
CA ASP A 155 3.01 -8.11 4.46
C ASP A 155 3.53 -9.10 5.50
N SER A 156 2.60 -9.86 6.08
CA SER A 156 2.86 -10.89 7.09
C SER A 156 3.05 -12.29 6.49
N LEU A 157 2.84 -12.47 5.18
CA LEU A 157 2.95 -13.76 4.52
C LEU A 157 4.32 -14.00 3.89
N LYS A 158 5.29 -13.13 4.16
CA LYS A 158 6.64 -13.27 3.62
C LYS A 158 7.25 -14.61 4.07
N GLY A 159 7.63 -15.45 3.10
CA GLY A 159 8.28 -16.74 3.34
C GLY A 159 7.30 -17.91 3.57
N ILE A 160 6.01 -17.66 3.76
CA ILE A 160 5.01 -18.74 3.84
C ILE A 160 4.90 -19.51 2.51
N PRO A 161 4.77 -18.85 1.34
CA PRO A 161 4.79 -19.56 0.06
C PRO A 161 6.08 -20.36 -0.20
N ARG A 162 7.19 -19.98 0.44
CA ARG A 162 8.46 -20.72 0.38
C ARG A 162 8.41 -22.02 1.18
N LEU A 163 7.84 -21.96 2.38
CA LEU A 163 7.78 -23.10 3.28
C LEU A 163 6.70 -24.11 2.86
N TYR A 164 5.64 -23.62 2.20
CA TYR A 164 4.49 -24.40 1.75
C TYR A 164 4.14 -24.03 0.30
N PRO A 165 4.88 -24.53 -0.69
CA PRO A 165 4.71 -24.15 -2.10
C PRO A 165 3.37 -24.57 -2.71
N GLU A 166 2.75 -25.62 -2.17
CA GLU A 166 1.42 -26.10 -2.54
C GLU A 166 0.27 -25.28 -1.93
N LEU A 167 0.58 -24.38 -1.00
CA LEU A 167 -0.43 -23.54 -0.36
C LEU A 167 -0.91 -22.46 -1.32
N GLU A 168 -2.17 -22.56 -1.73
CA GLU A 168 -2.83 -21.49 -2.48
C GLU A 168 -3.11 -20.30 -1.56
N VAL A 169 -2.57 -19.13 -1.92
CA VAL A 169 -2.71 -17.90 -1.13
C VAL A 169 -3.53 -16.87 -1.91
N HIS A 170 -4.73 -16.60 -1.42
CA HIS A 170 -5.56 -15.50 -1.92
C HIS A 170 -5.39 -14.27 -1.02
N ARG A 171 -4.91 -13.17 -1.62
CA ARG A 171 -4.78 -11.87 -0.94
C ARG A 171 -5.96 -10.99 -1.35
N VAL A 172 -6.76 -10.58 -0.38
CA VAL A 172 -7.96 -9.75 -0.59
C VAL A 172 -7.80 -8.44 0.16
N VAL A 173 -8.14 -7.32 -0.49
CA VAL A 173 -8.28 -6.02 0.16
C VAL A 173 -9.75 -5.63 0.08
N GLU A 174 -10.35 -5.32 1.23
CA GLU A 174 -11.77 -5.02 1.36
C GLU A 174 -11.97 -3.67 2.04
N ARG A 175 -13.02 -2.98 1.63
CA ARG A 175 -13.48 -1.76 2.30
C ARG A 175 -14.58 -2.11 3.29
N GLY A 176 -14.48 -1.54 4.48
CA GLY A 176 -15.54 -1.60 5.48
C GLY A 176 -14.98 -1.65 6.89
N TYR A 177 -15.87 -1.93 7.83
CA TYR A 177 -15.48 -2.13 9.21
C TYR A 177 -14.76 -3.47 9.35
N ALA A 178 -13.54 -3.45 9.90
CA ALA A 178 -12.62 -4.60 9.84
C ALA A 178 -13.22 -5.88 10.43
N ALA A 179 -13.87 -5.81 11.60
CA ALA A 179 -14.49 -6.99 12.20
C ALA A 179 -15.63 -7.56 11.35
N THR A 180 -16.48 -6.70 10.80
CA THR A 180 -17.58 -7.08 9.89
C THR A 180 -17.06 -7.76 8.64
N VAL A 181 -15.99 -7.22 8.03
CA VAL A 181 -15.37 -7.79 6.84
C VAL A 181 -14.71 -9.13 7.14
N ILE A 182 -13.92 -9.21 8.22
CA ILE A 182 -13.26 -10.46 8.65
C ILE A 182 -14.32 -11.54 8.89
N ASN A 183 -15.32 -11.26 9.73
CA ASN A 183 -16.39 -12.22 10.01
C ASN A 183 -17.17 -12.62 8.75
N ARG A 184 -17.38 -11.71 7.81
CA ARG A 184 -18.02 -12.02 6.53
C ARG A 184 -17.20 -13.00 5.71
N LEU A 185 -15.91 -12.74 5.53
CA LEU A 185 -15.01 -13.60 4.74
C LEU A 185 -14.74 -14.94 5.44
N SER A 186 -14.77 -14.95 6.76
CA SER A 186 -14.52 -16.12 7.60
C SER A 186 -15.65 -17.15 7.61
N ARG A 187 -16.84 -16.84 7.07
CA ARG A 187 -18.00 -17.76 7.12
C ARG A 187 -17.73 -19.13 6.49
N ASP A 188 -16.99 -19.13 5.39
CA ASP A 188 -16.66 -20.36 4.66
C ASP A 188 -15.27 -20.90 5.04
N ALA A 189 -14.60 -20.28 6.00
CA ALA A 189 -13.27 -20.66 6.44
C ALA A 189 -13.32 -21.73 7.54
N ARG A 190 -12.40 -22.69 7.47
CA ARG A 190 -12.20 -23.71 8.52
C ARG A 190 -11.55 -23.15 9.78
N LEU A 191 -10.81 -22.05 9.66
CA LEU A 191 -10.09 -21.39 10.73
C LEU A 191 -9.87 -19.92 10.37
N THR A 192 -10.12 -19.03 11.31
CA THR A 192 -9.74 -17.61 11.21
C THR A 192 -8.55 -17.33 12.11
N VAL A 193 -7.51 -16.72 11.56
CA VAL A 193 -6.32 -16.30 12.31
C VAL A 193 -6.22 -14.79 12.26
N ILE A 194 -6.19 -14.15 13.42
CA ILE A 194 -6.00 -12.69 13.52
C ILE A 194 -4.90 -12.36 14.53
N GLY A 195 -4.19 -11.26 14.29
CA GLY A 195 -3.23 -10.74 15.24
C GLY A 195 -3.91 -10.32 16.55
N SER A 196 -3.22 -10.49 17.67
CA SER A 196 -3.70 -10.07 19.00
C SER A 196 -3.62 -8.57 19.22
N HIS A 197 -2.83 -7.84 18.40
CA HIS A 197 -2.62 -6.40 18.51
C HIS A 197 -2.63 -5.73 17.14
N GLY A 198 -3.04 -4.46 17.09
CA GLY A 198 -3.02 -3.62 15.89
C GLY A 198 -1.77 -2.71 15.78
N ARG A 199 -1.80 -1.74 14.87
CA ARG A 199 -0.68 -0.82 14.55
C ARG A 199 -0.40 0.28 15.61
N GLY A 200 -1.07 0.26 16.76
CA GLY A 200 -1.08 1.35 17.75
C GLY A 200 -0.08 1.20 18.91
N ALA A 201 0.25 2.30 19.58
CA ALA A 201 1.22 2.40 20.68
C ALA A 201 0.82 1.68 22.00
N ILE A 202 -0.34 1.02 22.04
CA ILE A 202 -0.81 0.21 23.19
C ILE A 202 -0.29 -1.24 23.10
N ALA A 203 0.82 -1.43 22.38
CA ALA A 203 1.42 -2.71 22.01
C ALA A 203 1.95 -3.56 23.18
N ARG A 204 1.70 -3.22 24.45
CA ARG A 204 2.26 -3.96 25.58
C ARG A 204 1.30 -4.87 26.34
N PHE A 205 -0.03 -4.65 26.41
CA PHE A 205 -0.86 -5.49 27.30
C PHE A 205 -2.34 -5.71 26.94
N LEU A 206 -2.89 -5.20 25.81
CA LEU A 206 -4.33 -5.32 25.52
C LEU A 206 -4.63 -5.86 24.11
N LEU A 207 -5.66 -6.70 24.01
CA LEU A 207 -6.25 -7.13 22.74
C LEU A 207 -6.58 -5.91 21.86
N GLY A 208 -6.18 -5.93 20.59
CA GLY A 208 -6.53 -4.89 19.64
C GLY A 208 -8.05 -4.77 19.45
N SER A 209 -8.55 -3.57 19.16
CA SER A 209 -10.00 -3.31 19.00
C SER A 209 -10.64 -4.20 17.94
N THR A 210 -9.96 -4.41 16.81
CA THR A 210 -10.42 -5.35 15.77
C THR A 210 -10.49 -6.79 16.29
N SER A 211 -9.48 -7.23 17.05
CA SER A 211 -9.42 -8.58 17.61
C SER A 211 -10.53 -8.82 18.64
N GLN A 212 -10.78 -7.83 19.51
CA GLN A 212 -11.87 -7.87 20.47
C GLN A 212 -13.23 -8.01 19.79
N GLU A 213 -13.46 -7.23 18.74
CA GLU A 213 -14.77 -7.21 18.09
C GLU A 213 -15.03 -8.44 17.22
N VAL A 214 -14.02 -8.96 16.53
CA VAL A 214 -14.15 -10.26 15.85
C VAL A 214 -14.55 -11.35 16.84
N LEU A 215 -13.95 -11.36 18.03
CA LEU A 215 -14.24 -12.35 19.08
C LEU A 215 -15.59 -12.14 19.78
N SER A 216 -16.21 -10.97 19.65
CA SER A 216 -17.53 -10.74 20.21
C SER A 216 -18.63 -11.52 19.48
N SER A 217 -18.40 -11.87 18.21
CA SER A 217 -19.34 -12.65 17.38
C SER A 217 -18.59 -13.33 16.23
N PRO A 218 -17.78 -14.37 16.51
CA PRO A 218 -16.95 -15.02 15.50
C PRO A 218 -17.79 -15.88 14.55
N SER A 219 -17.52 -15.78 13.25
CA SER A 219 -18.20 -16.62 12.23
C SER A 219 -17.66 -18.06 12.13
N THR A 220 -16.49 -18.34 12.70
CA THR A 220 -15.83 -19.66 12.68
C THR A 220 -14.83 -19.77 13.84
N VAL A 221 -14.21 -20.95 14.00
CA VAL A 221 -13.10 -21.14 14.95
C VAL A 221 -12.04 -20.07 14.72
N THR A 222 -11.73 -19.31 15.76
CA THR A 222 -10.87 -18.12 15.65
C THR A 222 -9.68 -18.24 16.60
N VAL A 223 -8.47 -18.09 16.06
CA VAL A 223 -7.20 -18.12 16.79
C VAL A 223 -6.58 -16.73 16.78
N LEU A 224 -6.15 -16.29 17.97
CA LEU A 224 -5.33 -15.10 18.13
C LEU A 224 -3.85 -15.48 18.14
N VAL A 225 -3.06 -14.78 17.32
CA VAL A 225 -1.60 -14.94 17.29
C VAL A 225 -0.91 -13.68 17.80
N ARG A 226 0.23 -13.84 18.46
CA ARG A 226 1.06 -12.73 18.97
C ARG A 226 2.35 -12.63 18.19
#